data_AF-A0A8T9MQR4-F1
#
_entry.id   AF-A0A8T9MQR4-F1
#
_cell.length_a   1.000
_cell.length_b   1.000
_cell.length_c   1.000
_cell.angle_alpha   90.00
_cell.angle_beta   90.00
_cell.angle_gamma   90.00
#
_symmetry.space_group_name_H-M   'P 1'
#
loop_
_entity.id
_entity.type
_entity.pdbx_description
1 polymer ?
#
loop_
_entity_poly.entity_id
_entity_poly.type
_entity_poly.pdbx_seq_one_letter_code
_entity_poly.pdbx_strand_id
1 'polypeptide(L)'
;MMLKKYLCAALLCGITAAAQAQTAEERIARLEAQVARLTEQVNRLLAERLPPAPPEQAVHVCRISAFTDTFRSEHASRGRARLDVLKQCRAKHAEMFCTPQKVQCEAYR
;
A
#
# COMPACT_ATOMS: atom_id res chain seq x y z
N MET A 1 -52.76 -30.48 -40.57
CA MET A 1 -51.89 -31.39 -39.76
C MET A 1 -50.39 -31.00 -39.76
N MET A 2 -50.00 -29.77 -40.11
CA MET A 2 -48.59 -29.34 -40.13
C MET A 2 -48.14 -28.65 -38.83
N LEU A 3 -49.03 -27.89 -38.16
CA LEU A 3 -48.71 -27.10 -36.97
C LEU A 3 -48.28 -27.93 -35.74
N LYS A 4 -48.83 -29.15 -35.60
CA LYS A 4 -48.52 -30.07 -34.48
C LYS A 4 -47.12 -30.69 -34.61
N LYS A 5 -46.57 -30.79 -35.83
CA LYS A 5 -45.20 -31.28 -36.09
C LYS A 5 -44.15 -30.23 -35.70
N TYR A 6 -44.43 -28.95 -35.92
CA TYR A 6 -43.53 -27.84 -35.55
C TYR A 6 -43.52 -27.56 -34.05
N LEU A 7 -44.63 -27.82 -33.34
CA LEU A 7 -44.71 -27.67 -31.88
C LEU A 7 -43.78 -28.64 -31.13
N CYS A 8 -43.63 -29.88 -31.63
CA CYS A 8 -42.71 -30.87 -31.06
C CYS A 8 -41.23 -30.51 -31.32
N ALA A 9 -40.92 -29.92 -32.48
CA ALA A 9 -39.54 -29.53 -32.81
C ALA A 9 -39.03 -28.36 -31.95
N ALA A 10 -39.89 -27.38 -31.63
CA ALA A 10 -39.54 -26.26 -30.76
C ALA A 10 -39.28 -26.70 -29.29
N LEU A 11 -40.03 -27.70 -28.81
CA LEU A 11 -39.84 -28.24 -27.45
C LEU A 11 -38.50 -28.98 -27.29
N LEU A 12 -38.05 -29.70 -28.32
CA LEU A 12 -36.81 -30.49 -28.27
C LEU A 12 -35.54 -29.61 -28.32
N CYS A 13 -35.56 -28.49 -29.04
CA CYS A 13 -34.44 -27.54 -29.06
C CYS A 13 -34.29 -26.76 -27.73
N GLY A 14 -35.41 -26.40 -27.08
CA GLY A 14 -35.39 -25.66 -25.81
C GLY A 14 -34.73 -26.42 -24.65
N ILE A 15 -34.85 -27.76 -24.63
CA ILE A 15 -34.26 -28.61 -23.58
C ILE A 15 -32.73 -28.64 -23.68
N THR A 16 -32.17 -28.63 -24.90
CA THR A 16 -30.71 -28.67 -25.11
C THR A 16 -30.00 -27.39 -24.66
N ALA A 17 -30.60 -26.22 -24.93
CA ALA A 17 -30.05 -24.95 -24.50
C ALA A 17 -30.04 -24.79 -22.97
N ALA A 18 -31.10 -25.25 -22.30
CA ALA A 18 -31.18 -25.23 -20.84
C ALA A 18 -30.16 -26.18 -20.18
N ALA A 19 -29.97 -27.38 -20.72
CA ALA A 19 -28.97 -28.33 -20.23
C ALA A 19 -27.52 -27.85 -20.46
N GLN A 20 -27.23 -27.21 -21.59
CA GLN A 20 -25.93 -26.58 -21.85
C GLN A 20 -25.69 -25.34 -20.97
N ALA A 21 -26.73 -24.56 -20.64
CA ALA A 21 -26.62 -23.45 -19.70
C ALA A 21 -26.32 -23.93 -18.27
N GLN A 22 -26.99 -24.99 -17.80
CA GLN A 22 -26.73 -25.59 -16.47
C GLN A 22 -25.29 -26.09 -16.34
N THR A 23 -24.77 -26.79 -17.36
CA THR A 23 -23.38 -27.26 -17.36
C THR A 23 -22.36 -26.13 -17.51
N ALA A 24 -22.70 -25.04 -18.20
CA ALA A 24 -21.86 -23.84 -18.29
C ALA A 24 -21.79 -23.11 -16.93
N GLU A 25 -22.93 -22.95 -16.26
CA GLU A 25 -23.02 -22.32 -14.94
C GLU A 25 -22.26 -23.10 -13.88
N GLU A 26 -22.39 -24.43 -13.85
CA GLU A 26 -21.59 -25.30 -12.97
C GLU A 26 -20.08 -25.17 -13.23
N ARG A 27 -19.67 -25.08 -14.50
CA ARG A 27 -18.26 -24.88 -14.87
C ARG A 27 -17.75 -23.52 -14.44
N ILE A 28 -18.55 -22.46 -14.62
CA ILE A 28 -18.22 -21.11 -14.18
C ILE A 28 -18.05 -21.09 -12.66
N ALA A 29 -18.99 -21.64 -11.91
CA ALA A 29 -18.91 -21.71 -10.44
C ALA A 29 -17.67 -22.48 -9.96
N ARG A 30 -17.30 -23.57 -10.63
CA ARG A 30 -16.06 -24.32 -10.33
C ARG A 30 -14.81 -23.48 -10.62
N LEU A 31 -14.78 -22.77 -11.73
CA LEU A 31 -13.66 -21.91 -12.11
C LEU A 31 -13.52 -20.74 -11.14
N GLU A 32 -14.61 -20.09 -10.75
CA GLU A 32 -14.62 -19.03 -9.74
C GLU A 32 -14.08 -19.52 -8.39
N ALA A 33 -14.51 -20.72 -7.95
CA ALA A 33 -14.00 -21.34 -6.73
C ALA A 33 -12.52 -21.75 -6.83
N GLN A 34 -12.02 -22.07 -8.04
CA GLN A 34 -10.60 -22.34 -8.26
C GLN A 34 -9.79 -21.04 -8.25
N VAL A 35 -10.27 -19.98 -8.89
CA VAL A 35 -9.63 -18.66 -8.88
C VAL A 35 -9.53 -18.14 -7.46
N ALA A 36 -10.61 -18.18 -6.67
CA ALA A 36 -10.58 -17.73 -5.27
C ALA A 36 -9.52 -18.48 -4.43
N ARG A 37 -9.40 -19.80 -4.61
CA ARG A 37 -8.37 -20.61 -3.93
C ARG A 37 -6.96 -20.25 -4.38
N LEU A 38 -6.75 -20.09 -5.68
CA LEU A 38 -5.43 -19.69 -6.22
C LEU A 38 -5.05 -18.29 -5.77
N THR A 39 -5.98 -17.34 -5.77
CA THR A 39 -5.76 -15.97 -5.28
C THR A 39 -5.33 -15.99 -3.82
N GLU A 40 -5.97 -16.79 -2.98
CA GLU A 40 -5.59 -16.93 -1.58
C GLU A 40 -4.18 -17.54 -1.42
N GLN A 41 -3.88 -18.58 -2.19
CA GLN A 41 -2.54 -19.19 -2.20
C GLN A 41 -1.46 -18.19 -2.62
N VAL A 42 -1.72 -17.41 -3.67
CA VAL A 42 -0.78 -16.37 -4.13
C VAL A 42 -0.61 -15.30 -3.05
N ASN A 43 -1.68 -14.82 -2.43
CA ASN A 43 -1.60 -13.83 -1.36
C ASN A 43 -0.78 -14.33 -0.17
N ARG A 44 -0.97 -15.59 0.22
CA ARG A 44 -0.17 -16.22 1.28
C ARG A 44 1.31 -16.31 0.91
N LEU A 45 1.62 -16.78 -0.31
CA LEU A 45 3.01 -16.88 -0.78
C LEU A 45 3.65 -15.50 -0.89
N LEU A 46 2.90 -14.47 -1.30
CA LEU A 46 3.36 -13.09 -1.29
C LEU A 46 3.65 -12.62 0.14
N ALA A 47 2.77 -12.91 1.10
CA ALA A 47 3.00 -12.56 2.51
C ALA A 47 4.24 -13.25 3.12
N GLU A 48 4.54 -14.49 2.70
CA GLU A 48 5.75 -15.22 3.13
C GLU A 48 7.03 -14.66 2.48
N ARG A 49 6.93 -14.10 1.27
CA ARG A 49 8.08 -13.57 0.50
C ARG A 49 8.37 -12.10 0.77
N LEU A 50 7.33 -11.31 1.08
CA LEU A 50 7.50 -9.91 1.37
C LEU A 50 8.06 -9.76 2.79
N PRO A 51 9.20 -9.08 2.98
CA PRO A 51 9.59 -8.68 4.32
C PRO A 51 8.47 -7.83 4.92
N PRO A 52 8.31 -7.83 6.26
CA PRO A 52 7.37 -6.93 6.91
C PRO A 52 7.64 -5.51 6.41
N ALA A 53 6.58 -4.74 6.15
CA ALA A 53 6.72 -3.34 5.77
C ALA A 53 7.70 -2.68 6.77
N PRO A 54 8.75 -1.98 6.28
CA PRO A 54 9.67 -1.33 7.18
C PRO A 54 8.85 -0.44 8.12
N PRO A 55 9.15 -0.42 9.43
CA PRO A 55 8.46 0.48 10.34
C PRO A 55 8.56 1.88 9.76
N GLU A 56 7.44 2.62 9.73
CA GLU A 56 7.44 4.03 9.31
C GLU A 56 8.58 4.74 10.03
N GLN A 57 9.63 5.08 9.28
CA GLN A 57 10.84 5.61 9.87
C GLN A 57 10.53 7.03 10.31
N ALA A 58 10.51 7.24 11.62
CA ALA A 58 10.27 8.55 12.17
C ALA A 58 11.33 9.53 11.63
N VAL A 59 10.88 10.59 10.97
CA VAL A 59 11.74 11.68 10.51
C VAL A 59 11.90 12.66 11.66
N HIS A 60 13.14 12.88 12.09
CA HIS A 60 13.44 13.85 13.12
C HIS A 60 13.77 15.20 12.49
N VAL A 61 12.98 16.21 12.83
CA VAL A 61 13.16 17.59 12.38
C VAL A 61 13.70 18.39 13.55
N CYS A 62 14.94 18.84 13.44
CA CYS A 62 15.57 19.71 14.44
C CYS A 62 15.64 21.15 13.92
N ARG A 63 15.51 22.12 14.84
CA ARG A 63 15.57 23.56 14.57
C ARG A 63 16.34 24.30 15.65
N ILE A 64 17.09 25.33 15.27
CA ILE A 64 17.68 26.32 16.19
C ILE A 64 17.52 27.71 15.59
N SER A 65 17.18 28.69 16.42
CA SER A 65 17.11 30.08 16.02
C SER A 65 18.21 30.88 16.71
N ALA A 66 18.90 31.72 15.94
CA ALA A 66 19.90 32.66 16.42
C ALA A 66 19.65 34.00 15.72
N PHE A 67 19.31 35.03 16.49
CA PHE A 67 18.91 36.34 15.97
C PHE A 67 17.72 36.22 14.99
N THR A 68 17.90 36.66 13.74
CA THR A 68 16.90 36.60 12.67
C THR A 68 16.97 35.31 11.85
N ASP A 69 18.00 34.48 12.04
CA ASP A 69 18.21 33.25 11.31
C ASP A 69 17.59 32.06 12.06
N THR A 70 16.97 31.15 11.31
CA THR A 70 16.51 29.84 11.81
C THR A 70 17.05 28.74 10.92
N PHE A 71 17.78 27.82 11.53
CA PHE A 71 18.39 26.67 10.85
C PHE A 71 17.57 25.42 11.11
N ARG A 72 17.46 24.56 10.10
CA ARG A 72 16.62 23.35 10.13
C ARG A 72 17.34 22.19 9.46
N SER A 73 17.25 21.02 10.06
CA SER A 73 17.71 19.76 9.45
C SER A 73 16.72 18.65 9.75
N GLU A 74 16.62 17.71 8.81
CA GLU A 74 15.74 16.55 8.86
C GLU A 74 16.57 15.29 8.65
N HIS A 75 16.37 14.30 9.49
CA HIS A 75 17.03 13.01 9.32
C HIS A 75 16.26 11.91 10.05
N ALA A 76 16.32 10.67 9.55
CA ALA A 76 15.88 9.47 10.28
C ALA A 76 16.61 9.24 11.63
N SER A 77 17.66 10.02 11.94
CA SER A 77 18.43 9.94 13.17
C SER A 77 18.39 11.31 13.84
N ARG A 78 17.78 11.37 15.03
CA ARG A 78 17.72 12.60 15.83
C ARG A 78 19.09 13.22 16.07
N GLY A 79 20.11 12.37 16.30
CA GLY A 79 21.48 12.82 16.54
C GLY A 79 22.09 13.53 15.33
N ARG A 80 21.90 12.97 14.13
CA ARG A 80 22.39 13.59 12.88
C ARG A 80 21.67 14.90 12.60
N ALA A 81 20.33 14.91 12.65
CA ALA A 81 19.54 16.13 12.46
C ALA A 81 19.98 17.26 13.43
N ARG A 82 20.20 16.92 14.71
CA ARG A 82 20.66 17.89 15.72
C ARG A 82 22.06 18.42 15.43
N LEU A 83 23.00 17.54 15.06
CA LEU A 83 24.37 17.93 14.76
C LEU A 83 24.43 18.86 13.54
N ASP A 84 23.66 18.56 12.51
CA ASP A 84 23.65 19.33 11.27
C ASP A 84 23.09 20.74 11.49
N VAL A 85 22.02 20.88 12.27
CA VAL A 85 21.49 22.20 12.69
C VAL A 85 22.53 23.02 13.43
N LEU A 86 23.28 22.41 14.35
CA LEU A 86 24.34 23.09 15.08
C LEU A 86 25.48 23.53 14.15
N LYS A 87 25.88 22.69 13.20
CA LYS A 87 26.88 23.04 12.19
C LYS A 87 26.43 24.20 11.32
N GLN A 88 25.19 24.17 10.83
CA GLN A 88 24.61 25.26 10.04
C GLN A 88 24.62 26.59 10.82
N CYS A 89 24.20 26.57 12.08
CA CYS A 89 24.22 27.76 12.93
C CYS A 89 25.64 28.29 13.13
N ARG A 90 26.59 27.41 13.46
CA ARG A 90 28.00 27.77 13.75
C ARG A 90 28.77 28.24 12.51
N ALA A 91 28.28 27.92 11.32
CA ALA A 91 28.83 28.46 10.08
C ALA A 91 28.51 29.95 9.90
N LYS A 92 27.45 30.46 10.54
CA LYS A 92 27.03 31.87 10.43
C LYS A 92 27.21 32.69 11.72
N HIS A 93 27.15 32.04 12.88
CA HIS A 93 27.18 32.71 14.17
C HIS A 93 28.21 32.06 15.10
N ALA A 94 28.70 32.84 16.06
CA ALA A 94 29.59 32.32 17.10
C ALA A 94 28.92 31.20 17.92
N GLU A 95 29.74 30.27 18.42
CA GLU A 95 29.27 29.08 19.14
C GLU A 95 28.38 29.41 20.35
N MET A 96 28.62 30.55 21.01
CA MET A 96 27.81 31.03 22.14
C MET A 96 26.33 31.23 21.81
N PHE A 97 25.99 31.45 20.53
CA PHE A 97 24.60 31.58 20.07
C PHE A 97 24.00 30.24 19.62
N CYS A 98 24.86 29.29 19.27
CA CYS A 98 24.53 27.99 18.70
C CYS A 98 24.74 26.86 19.71
N THR A 99 24.11 26.99 20.90
CA THR A 99 24.26 26.01 21.98
C THR A 99 23.34 24.81 21.77
N PRO A 100 23.79 23.58 22.07
CA PRO A 100 22.98 22.38 21.90
C PRO A 100 21.62 22.44 22.61
N GLN A 101 21.54 23.11 23.77
CA GLN A 101 20.35 23.23 24.60
C GLN A 101 19.22 24.03 23.92
N LYS A 102 19.56 24.93 22.98
CA LYS A 102 18.58 25.71 22.22
C LYS A 102 17.97 24.95 21.03
N VAL A 103 18.50 23.76 20.69
CA VAL A 103 17.98 22.97 19.58
C VAL A 103 16.69 22.27 20.00
N GLN A 104 15.61 22.53 19.27
CA GLN A 104 14.33 21.86 19.41
C GLN A 104 14.24 20.76 18.35
N CYS A 105 13.79 19.56 18.72
CA CYS A 105 13.63 18.45 17.77
C CYS A 105 12.27 17.79 17.95
N GLU A 106 11.59 17.57 16.83
CA GLU A 106 10.29 16.89 16.73
C GLU A 106 10.45 15.62 15.90
N ALA A 107 9.61 14.62 16.16
CA ALA A 107 9.57 13.38 15.39
C ALA A 107 8.23 13.30 14.65
N TYR A 108 8.29 13.09 13.34
CA TYR A 108 7.14 12.91 12.47
C TYR A 108 7.10 11.47 11.98
N ARG A 109 5.91 10.88 11.91
CA ARG A 109 5.65 9.54 11.36
C ARG A 109 4.75 9.71 10.16
#